data_AF-A0A9N9IL13-F1
#
_entry.id   AF-A0A9N9IL13-F1
#
_cell.length_a   1.000
_cell.length_b   1.000
_cell.length_c   1.000
_cell.angle_alpha   90.00
_cell.angle_beta   90.00
_cell.angle_gamma   90.00
#
_symmetry.space_group_name_H-M   'P 1'
#
loop_
_entity.id
_entity.type
_entity.pdbx_description
1 polymer ?
#
loop_
_entity_poly.entity_id
_entity_poly.type
_entity_poly.pdbx_seq_one_letter_code
_entity_poly.pdbx_strand_id
1 'polypeptide(L)'
;MSWKSDIRVVVGMKTLRILNKMGFAYANKANPEVITNDTWPEVAGVLKTNTVLKYDQNLKNVEAWGLPALAQKASRRAERNSTSKPVELFKLHLGNMPEKEKPVLPKGLEFKRAITDYLTEI
;
A
#
# COMPACT_ATOMS: atom_id res chain seq x y z
N MET A 1 11.21 17.17 -28.06
CA MET A 1 12.03 16.18 -27.30
C MET A 1 11.19 15.75 -26.10
N SER A 2 10.49 14.61 -26.20
CA SER A 2 10.98 13.25 -25.91
C SER A 2 11.22 13.01 -24.41
N TRP A 3 10.16 13.09 -23.60
CA TRP A 3 10.15 12.58 -22.22
C TRP A 3 10.61 11.12 -22.12
N LYS A 4 10.48 10.36 -23.22
CA LYS A 4 11.08 9.02 -23.41
C LYS A 4 12.60 8.99 -23.16
N SER A 5 13.30 10.12 -23.29
CA SER A 5 14.76 10.22 -23.14
C SER A 5 15.24 10.45 -21.69
N ASP A 6 14.36 10.86 -20.79
CA ASP A 6 14.67 11.19 -19.37
C ASP A 6 13.98 10.25 -18.37
N ILE A 7 13.54 9.07 -18.81
CA ILE A 7 13.11 8.03 -17.87
C ILE A 7 14.36 7.55 -17.12
N ARG A 8 14.46 7.89 -15.83
CA ARG A 8 15.61 7.55 -14.97
C ARG A 8 15.43 6.24 -14.24
N VAL A 9 14.19 5.88 -13.94
CA VAL A 9 13.82 4.67 -13.18
C VAL A 9 12.56 4.08 -13.80
N VAL A 10 12.54 2.76 -13.95
CA VAL A 10 11.34 1.98 -14.28
C VAL A 10 11.02 1.09 -13.10
N VAL A 11 9.75 1.08 -12.68
CA VAL A 11 9.28 0.26 -11.55
C VAL A 11 8.27 -0.76 -12.07
N GLY A 12 8.58 -2.05 -11.89
CA GLY A 12 7.66 -3.15 -12.11
C GLY A 12 7.00 -3.56 -10.79
N MET A 13 5.68 -3.36 -10.68
CA MET A 13 4.94 -3.68 -9.46
C MET A 13 4.10 -4.94 -9.64
N LYS A 14 4.12 -5.83 -8.64
CA LYS A 14 3.31 -7.06 -8.60
C LYS A 14 2.45 -7.10 -7.36
N THR A 15 1.14 -7.10 -7.55
CA THR A 15 0.17 -7.32 -6.48
C THR A 15 -0.39 -8.73 -6.52
N LEU A 16 -0.38 -9.44 -5.38
CA LEU A 16 -1.03 -10.73 -5.24
C LEU A 16 -2.41 -10.54 -4.63
N ARG A 17 -3.45 -11.03 -5.34
CA ARG A 17 -4.85 -10.94 -4.92
C ARG A 17 -5.11 -11.73 -3.62
N ILE A 18 -4.72 -13.01 -3.59
CA ILE A 18 -5.04 -13.94 -2.51
C ILE A 18 -4.34 -13.56 -1.19
N LEU A 19 -3.09 -13.12 -1.26
CA LEU A 19 -2.28 -12.84 -0.07
C LEU A 19 -2.36 -11.39 0.42
N ASN A 20 -3.16 -10.53 -0.24
CA ASN A 20 -3.19 -9.09 0.00
C ASN A 20 -1.78 -8.45 0.14
N LYS A 21 -0.84 -8.90 -0.68
CA LYS A 21 0.57 -8.49 -0.67
C LYS A 21 0.96 -7.78 -1.95
N MET A 22 1.98 -6.94 -1.87
CA MET A 22 2.61 -6.27 -3.00
C MET A 22 4.13 -6.34 -2.85
N GLY A 23 4.82 -6.53 -3.98
CA GLY A 23 6.24 -6.24 -4.10
C GLY A 23 6.50 -5.45 -5.37
N PHE A 24 7.68 -4.86 -5.48
CA PHE A 24 8.13 -4.21 -6.70
C PHE A 24 9.59 -4.53 -6.98
N ALA A 25 9.96 -4.41 -8.24
CA ALA A 25 11.33 -4.39 -8.71
C ALA A 25 11.54 -3.11 -9.50
N TYR A 26 12.76 -2.60 -9.53
CA TYR A 26 13.10 -1.40 -10.26
C TYR A 26 14.43 -1.57 -10.98
N ALA A 27 14.59 -0.84 -12.06
CA ALA A 27 15.86 -0.67 -12.76
C ALA A 27 16.06 0.83 -12.99
N ASN A 28 17.31 1.28 -12.91
CA ASN A 28 17.64 2.68 -13.12
C ASN A 28 18.59 2.86 -14.30
N LYS A 29 18.65 4.08 -14.85
CA LYS A 29 19.46 4.35 -16.05
C LYS A 29 20.97 4.20 -15.80
N ALA A 30 21.43 4.41 -14.57
CA ALA A 30 22.84 4.33 -14.19
C ALA A 30 23.30 2.89 -13.91
N ASN A 31 22.41 2.05 -13.39
CA ASN A 31 22.59 0.64 -13.15
C ASN A 31 21.42 -0.15 -13.77
N PRO A 32 21.63 -0.81 -14.92
CA PRO A 32 20.59 -1.53 -15.64
C PRO A 32 20.18 -2.85 -14.97
N GLU A 33 20.81 -3.23 -13.86
CA GLU A 33 20.39 -4.38 -13.07
C GLU A 33 18.97 -4.18 -12.52
N VAL A 34 18.16 -5.25 -12.62
CA VAL A 34 16.81 -5.27 -12.07
C VAL A 34 16.91 -5.67 -10.59
N ILE A 35 16.65 -4.71 -9.71
CA ILE A 35 16.70 -4.90 -8.26
C ILE A 35 15.27 -5.16 -7.78
N THR A 36 15.06 -6.30 -7.11
CA THR A 36 13.79 -6.55 -6.42
C THR A 36 13.86 -5.95 -5.02
N ASN A 37 12.89 -5.12 -4.64
CA ASN A 37 12.89 -4.53 -3.31
C ASN A 37 12.64 -5.60 -2.25
N ASP A 38 13.53 -5.66 -1.26
CA ASP A 38 13.46 -6.54 -0.11
C ASP A 38 13.49 -5.78 1.22
N THR A 39 13.60 -4.46 1.15
CA THR A 39 13.74 -3.57 2.31
C THR A 39 12.45 -2.79 2.51
N TRP A 40 11.81 -2.99 3.66
CA TRP A 40 10.60 -2.28 4.08
C TRP A 40 10.82 -1.65 5.45
N PRO A 41 10.01 -0.65 5.87
CA PRO A 41 10.26 0.13 7.10
C PRO A 41 10.55 -0.68 8.37
N GLU A 42 9.96 -1.88 8.51
CA GLU A 42 10.13 -2.72 9.71
C GLU A 42 10.86 -4.05 9.46
N VAL A 43 11.03 -4.47 8.21
CA VAL A 43 11.57 -5.79 7.88
C VAL A 43 12.44 -5.72 6.62
N ALA A 44 13.70 -6.15 6.76
CA ALA A 44 14.62 -6.36 5.64
C ALA A 44 14.64 -7.83 5.22
N GLY A 45 14.94 -8.09 3.94
CA GLY A 45 15.02 -9.43 3.36
C GLY A 45 13.66 -10.04 2.96
N VAL A 46 12.57 -9.26 3.01
CA VAL A 46 11.23 -9.74 2.61
C VAL A 46 10.82 -9.08 1.31
N LEU A 47 10.50 -9.86 0.28
CA LEU A 47 10.21 -9.34 -1.07
C LEU A 47 8.84 -8.65 -1.23
N LYS A 48 8.00 -8.67 -0.18
CA LYS A 48 6.60 -8.25 -0.25
C LYS A 48 6.13 -7.63 1.05
N THR A 49 5.38 -6.55 0.96
CA THR A 49 4.66 -5.92 2.08
C THR A 49 3.15 -6.07 1.92
N ASN A 50 2.41 -5.82 3.00
CA ASN A 50 0.96 -5.89 3.05
C ASN A 50 0.33 -4.66 2.38
N THR A 51 -0.70 -4.84 1.55
CA THR A 51 -1.44 -3.71 0.96
C THR A 51 -2.53 -3.24 1.91
N VAL A 52 -2.11 -2.49 2.94
CA VAL A 52 -2.92 -2.02 4.06
C VAL A 52 -2.53 -0.59 4.41
N LEU A 53 -3.52 0.23 4.73
CA LEU A 53 -3.35 1.58 5.26
C LEU A 53 -4.04 1.73 6.61
N LYS A 54 -3.50 2.56 7.48
CA LYS A 54 -4.15 3.03 8.69
C LYS A 54 -4.14 4.54 8.67
N TYR A 55 -5.33 5.14 8.75
CA TYR A 55 -5.48 6.59 8.75
C TYR A 55 -5.63 7.15 10.16
N ASP A 56 -5.57 8.46 10.30
CA ASP A 56 -6.11 9.14 11.47
C ASP A 56 -7.65 8.99 11.56
N GLN A 57 -8.25 9.43 12.68
CA GLN A 57 -9.68 9.30 12.92
C GLN A 57 -10.55 10.02 11.87
N ASN A 58 -10.01 11.02 11.19
CA ASN A 58 -10.72 11.85 10.22
C ASN A 58 -10.48 11.39 8.77
N LEU A 59 -9.76 10.29 8.57
CA LEU A 59 -9.33 9.81 7.25
C LEU A 59 -8.59 10.91 6.48
N LYS A 60 -7.82 11.77 7.16
CA LYS A 60 -7.10 12.88 6.52
C LYS A 60 -5.67 12.49 6.19
N ASN A 61 -4.94 11.92 7.13
CA ASN A 61 -3.55 11.51 6.96
C ASN A 61 -3.38 10.01 7.18
N VAL A 62 -2.41 9.40 6.49
CA VAL A 62 -1.96 8.04 6.75
C VAL A 62 -1.05 8.06 7.98
N GLU A 63 -1.41 7.32 9.02
CA GLU A 63 -0.59 7.14 10.23
C GLU A 63 0.39 5.98 10.09
N ALA A 64 0.02 4.94 9.33
CA ALA A 64 0.85 3.78 9.07
C ALA A 64 0.41 3.05 7.80
N TRP A 65 1.31 2.30 7.18
CA TRP A 65 1.05 1.44 6.03
C TRP A 65 1.77 0.10 6.18
N GLY A 66 1.40 -0.91 5.39
CA GLY A 66 2.09 -2.21 5.42
C GLY A 66 1.86 -2.98 6.72
N LEU A 67 2.92 -3.64 7.21
CA LEU A 67 2.90 -4.37 8.48
C LEU A 67 2.60 -3.47 9.70
N PRO A 68 3.20 -2.26 9.85
CA PRO A 68 2.86 -1.38 10.97
C PRO A 68 1.38 -1.00 11.06
N ALA A 69 0.67 -0.93 9.92
CA ALA A 69 -0.77 -0.68 9.91
C ALA A 69 -1.59 -1.81 10.56
N LEU A 70 -1.05 -3.03 10.58
CA LEU A 70 -1.67 -4.21 11.21
C LEU A 70 -1.27 -4.38 12.67
N ALA A 71 -0.19 -3.74 13.12
CA ALA A 71 0.27 -3.86 14.49
C ALA A 71 -0.74 -3.23 15.46
N GLN A 72 -1.44 -4.06 16.23
CA GLN A 72 -2.26 -3.61 17.35
C GLN A 72 -1.34 -3.17 18.49
N LYS A 73 -1.41 -1.90 18.91
CA LYS A 73 -0.76 -1.48 20.16
C LYS A 73 -1.33 -2.32 21.30
N ALA A 74 -0.47 -3.03 22.05
CA ALA A 74 -0.80 -3.96 23.14
C ALA A 74 -1.59 -3.37 24.34
N SER A 75 -2.01 -2.10 24.26
CA SER A 75 -2.75 -1.40 25.29
C SER A 75 -4.25 -1.49 25.02
N ARG A 76 -4.92 -2.41 25.73
CA ARG A 76 -6.39 -2.53 25.83
C ARG A 76 -7.10 -1.22 26.23
N ARG A 77 -6.35 -0.22 26.73
CA ARG A 77 -6.86 1.10 27.12
C ARG A 77 -6.86 2.11 25.96
N ALA A 78 -5.96 1.95 24.98
CA ALA A 78 -5.93 2.75 23.76
C ALA A 78 -6.91 2.24 22.69
N GLU A 79 -7.26 0.95 22.71
CA GLU A 79 -8.25 0.35 21.80
C GLU A 79 -9.65 0.98 21.88
N ARG A 80 -10.06 1.45 23.07
CA ARG A 80 -11.36 2.13 23.22
C ARG A 80 -11.40 3.50 22.54
N ASN A 81 -10.24 4.10 22.24
CA ASN A 81 -10.11 5.44 21.65
C ASN A 81 -9.54 5.43 20.22
N SER A 82 -8.91 4.32 19.80
CA SER A 82 -8.38 4.12 18.45
C SER A 82 -9.49 3.66 17.50
N THR A 83 -10.30 4.59 17.01
CA THR A 83 -11.42 4.33 16.09
C THR A 83 -10.99 3.98 14.66
N SER A 84 -9.73 4.20 14.30
CA SER A 84 -9.25 3.96 12.93
C SER A 84 -8.85 2.51 12.73
N LYS A 85 -9.75 1.75 12.10
CA LYS A 85 -9.48 0.38 11.63
C LYS A 85 -8.57 0.44 10.40
N PRO A 86 -7.68 -0.54 10.22
CA PRO A 86 -6.92 -0.67 8.98
C PRO A 86 -7.86 -0.80 7.77
N VAL A 87 -7.49 -0.15 6.68
CA VAL A 87 -8.14 -0.19 5.38
C VAL A 87 -7.38 -1.17 4.50
N GLU A 88 -8.03 -2.27 4.18
CA GLU A 88 -7.46 -3.36 3.39
C GLU A 88 -8.22 -3.53 2.07
N LEU A 89 -7.67 -4.33 1.15
CA LEU A 89 -8.34 -4.79 -0.06
C LEU A 89 -8.82 -3.68 -1.02
N PHE A 90 -8.50 -2.41 -0.77
CA PHE A 90 -8.87 -1.27 -1.61
C PHE A 90 -8.44 -1.44 -3.08
N LYS A 91 -7.33 -2.16 -3.33
CA LYS A 91 -6.87 -2.49 -4.68
C LYS A 91 -7.82 -3.38 -5.47
N LEU A 92 -8.70 -4.15 -4.82
CA LEU A 92 -9.68 -5.01 -5.50
C LEU A 92 -10.71 -4.20 -6.29
N HIS A 93 -10.87 -2.91 -5.96
CA HIS A 93 -11.70 -1.98 -6.74
C HIS A 93 -11.16 -1.73 -8.16
N LEU A 94 -9.88 -2.01 -8.43
CA LEU A 94 -9.31 -2.00 -9.78
C LEU A 94 -9.68 -3.25 -10.59
N GLY A 95 -10.13 -4.31 -9.93
CA GLY A 95 -10.51 -5.57 -10.58
C GLY A 95 -11.85 -5.45 -11.30
N ASN A 96 -12.01 -6.22 -12.38
CA ASN A 96 -13.29 -6.40 -13.05
C ASN A 96 -14.17 -7.38 -12.24
N MET A 97 -14.76 -6.89 -11.15
CA MET A 97 -15.67 -7.65 -10.29
C MET A 97 -16.98 -6.89 -10.05
N PRO A 98 -18.11 -7.57 -9.83
CA PRO A 98 -19.37 -6.92 -9.52
C PRO A 98 -19.27 -5.99 -8.32
N GLU A 99 -19.91 -4.82 -8.37
CA GLU A 99 -19.89 -3.84 -7.26
C GLU A 99 -20.28 -4.44 -5.91
N LYS A 100 -21.25 -5.36 -5.89
CA LYS A 100 -21.71 -6.07 -4.69
C LYS A 100 -20.63 -6.95 -4.03
N GLU A 101 -19.61 -7.36 -4.77
CA GLU A 101 -18.50 -8.19 -4.26
C GLU A 101 -17.28 -7.33 -3.86
N LYS A 102 -17.27 -6.04 -4.22
CA LYS A 102 -16.16 -5.15 -3.89
C LYS A 102 -16.10 -4.91 -2.38
N PRO A 103 -14.89 -4.85 -1.80
CA PRO A 103 -14.74 -4.63 -0.37
C PRO A 103 -15.27 -3.25 0.02
N VAL A 104 -16.00 -3.18 1.13
CA VAL A 104 -16.53 -1.92 1.67
C VAL A 104 -15.38 -1.09 2.23
N LEU A 105 -15.30 0.17 1.82
CA LEU A 105 -14.33 1.14 2.35
C LEU A 105 -14.99 2.03 3.41
N PRO A 106 -14.20 2.63 4.33
CA PRO A 106 -14.71 3.62 5.27
C PRO A 106 -15.48 4.74 4.57
N LYS A 107 -16.56 5.21 5.20
CA LYS A 107 -17.39 6.27 4.64
C LYS A 107 -16.55 7.53 4.41
N GLY A 108 -16.56 8.04 3.17
CA GLY A 108 -15.77 9.20 2.76
C GLY A 108 -14.36 8.89 2.25
N LEU A 109 -13.95 7.62 2.23
CA LEU A 109 -12.70 7.19 1.59
C LEU A 109 -12.97 6.52 0.25
N GLU A 110 -12.53 7.16 -0.84
CA GLU A 110 -12.56 6.56 -2.17
C GLU A 110 -11.39 5.61 -2.40
N PHE A 111 -11.61 4.54 -3.16
CA PHE A 111 -10.56 3.56 -3.46
C PHE A 111 -9.38 4.19 -4.21
N LYS A 112 -9.62 5.16 -5.11
CA LYS A 112 -8.57 5.87 -5.85
C LYS A 112 -7.63 6.58 -4.89
N ARG A 113 -8.19 7.29 -3.91
CA ARG A 113 -7.43 7.96 -2.87
C ARG A 113 -6.62 6.96 -2.05
N ALA A 114 -7.23 5.86 -1.60
CA ALA A 114 -6.50 4.84 -0.85
C ALA A 114 -5.34 4.22 -1.65
N ILE A 115 -5.49 4.05 -2.96
CA ILE A 115 -4.39 3.57 -3.82
C ILE A 115 -3.29 4.63 -3.93
N THR A 116 -3.65 5.89 -4.19
CA THR A 116 -2.68 6.99 -4.28
C THR A 116 -1.91 7.18 -2.99
N ASP A 117 -2.61 7.21 -1.85
CA ASP A 117 -2.02 7.36 -0.53
C ASP A 117 -1.04 6.20 -0.27
N TYR A 118 -1.43 4.96 -0.57
CA TYR A 118 -0.54 3.79 -0.41
C TYR A 118 0.68 3.81 -1.33
N LEU A 119 0.53 4.25 -2.58
CA LEU A 119 1.67 4.35 -3.52
C LEU A 119 2.62 5.50 -3.17
N THR A 120 2.14 6.52 -2.46
CA THR A 120 2.96 7.67 -2.02
C THR A 120 3.90 7.30 -0.89
N GLU A 121 3.55 6.26 -0.11
CA GLU A 121 4.37 5.74 0.98
C GLU A 121 5.51 4.81 0.52
N ILE A 122 5.48 4.35 -0.74
CA ILE A 122 6.49 3.48 -1.36
C ILE A 122 7.57 4.32 -2.03
#